data_AF-A0A945JND8-F1
#
_entry.id   AF-A0A945JND8-F1
#
_cell.length_a   1.000
_cell.length_b   1.000
_cell.length_c   1.000
_cell.angle_alpha   90.00
_cell.angle_beta   90.00
_cell.angle_gamma   90.00
#
_symmetry.space_group_name_H-M   'P 1'
#
loop_
_entity.id
_entity.type
_entity.pdbx_description
1 polymer ?
#
loop_
_entity_poly.entity_id
_entity_poly.type
_entity_poly.pdbx_seq_one_letter_code
_entity_poly.pdbx_strand_id
1 'polypeptide(L)'
;NFPPISLPKKEFMENAAEIWDEIGLPKLKPQEPWFGYSLGEWGDDFDEAAKMATDSDYWAYGERIAQRRRSDVAMNTEVRDVDETK
;
A
#
# COMPACT_ATOMS: atom_id res chain seq x y z
N ASN A 1 -23.51 3.18 8.75
CA ASN A 1 -22.92 3.66 7.48
C ASN A 1 -21.44 3.30 7.55
N PHE A 2 -20.95 2.41 6.69
CA PHE A 2 -19.54 2.00 6.69
C PHE A 2 -18.82 2.81 5.61
N PRO A 3 -17.89 3.71 5.97
CA PRO A 3 -17.14 4.46 4.96
C PRO A 3 -16.32 3.47 4.11
N PRO A 4 -16.11 3.77 2.81
CA PRO A 4 -15.25 2.93 1.98
C PRO A 4 -13.83 2.92 2.54
N ILE A 5 -13.31 1.71 2.78
CA ILE A 5 -12.00 1.48 3.45
C ILE A 5 -10.86 1.17 2.47
N SER A 6 -11.15 0.99 1.18
CA SER A 6 -10.19 0.58 0.14
C SER A 6 -10.02 1.64 -0.94
N LEU A 7 -9.97 2.91 -0.56
CA LEU A 7 -9.73 4.00 -1.49
C LEU A 7 -8.22 4.15 -1.79
N PRO A 8 -7.84 4.62 -2.99
CA PRO A 8 -6.45 4.91 -3.31
C PRO A 8 -5.84 5.97 -2.38
N LYS A 9 -4.51 5.98 -2.26
CA LYS A 9 -3.80 7.04 -1.53
C LYS A 9 -4.08 8.41 -2.14
N LYS A 10 -3.92 9.44 -1.28
CA LYS A 10 -4.12 10.84 -1.63
C LYS A 10 -3.34 11.26 -2.89
N GLU A 11 -2.07 10.91 -2.98
CA GLU A 11 -1.19 11.27 -4.11
C GLU A 11 -1.74 10.82 -5.47
N PHE A 12 -2.35 9.64 -5.55
CA PHE A 12 -2.93 9.12 -6.79
C PHE A 12 -4.23 9.82 -7.13
N MET A 13 -5.06 10.11 -6.12
CA MET A 13 -6.31 10.84 -6.31
C MET A 13 -6.06 12.29 -6.76
N GLU A 14 -5.03 12.94 -6.22
CA GLU A 14 -4.62 14.29 -6.61
C GLU A 14 -4.03 14.32 -8.03
N ASN A 15 -3.10 13.42 -8.36
CA ASN A 15 -2.53 13.33 -9.71
C ASN A 15 -3.62 13.01 -10.76
N ALA A 16 -4.55 12.11 -10.46
CA ALA A 16 -5.67 11.82 -11.35
C ALA A 16 -6.58 13.04 -11.54
N ALA A 17 -6.77 13.87 -10.51
CA ALA A 17 -7.55 15.10 -10.61
C ALA A 17 -6.86 16.17 -11.45
N GLU A 18 -5.53 16.27 -11.37
CA GLU A 18 -4.73 17.15 -12.24
C GLU A 18 -4.87 16.74 -13.71
N ILE A 19 -4.62 15.46 -14.02
CA ILE A 19 -4.78 14.92 -15.38
C ILE A 19 -6.19 15.19 -15.92
N TRP A 20 -7.22 14.99 -15.08
CA TRP A 20 -8.62 15.22 -15.45
C TRP A 20 -8.90 16.67 -15.85
N ASP A 21 -8.30 17.64 -15.16
CA ASP A 21 -8.39 19.07 -15.49
C ASP A 21 -7.62 19.39 -16.79
N GLU A 22 -6.42 18.82 -16.96
CA GLU A 22 -5.59 19.00 -18.17
C GLU A 22 -6.31 18.57 -19.46
N ILE A 23 -7.07 17.47 -19.40
CA ILE A 23 -7.84 16.98 -20.55
C ILE A 23 -9.20 17.67 -20.72
N GLY A 24 -9.49 18.70 -19.92
CA GLY A 24 -10.66 19.58 -20.07
C GLY A 24 -11.99 18.93 -19.73
N LEU A 25 -11.99 17.93 -18.85
CA LEU A 25 -13.23 17.27 -18.43
C LEU A 25 -14.03 18.11 -17.42
N PRO A 26 -15.32 17.82 -17.19
CA PRO A 26 -16.14 18.57 -16.26
C PRO A 26 -15.55 18.58 -14.84
N LYS A 27 -15.68 19.70 -14.12
CA LYS A 27 -15.14 19.83 -12.76
C LYS A 27 -15.57 18.67 -11.86
N LEU A 28 -14.57 18.05 -11.22
CA LEU A 28 -14.79 16.99 -10.24
C LEU A 28 -15.60 17.51 -9.05
N LYS A 29 -16.46 16.65 -8.51
CA LYS A 29 -17.22 16.88 -7.26
C LYS A 29 -16.92 15.76 -6.26
N PRO A 30 -15.75 15.80 -5.62
CA PRO A 30 -15.32 14.75 -4.71
C PRO A 30 -16.29 14.60 -3.54
N GLN A 31 -16.46 13.37 -3.07
CA GLN A 31 -17.25 13.05 -1.89
C GLN A 31 -16.33 12.49 -0.82
N GLU A 32 -16.66 12.73 0.46
CA GLU A 32 -15.86 12.20 1.56
C GLU A 32 -16.22 10.74 1.87
N PRO A 33 -15.22 9.88 2.14
CA PRO A 33 -13.79 10.14 1.99
C PRO A 33 -13.36 10.13 0.52
N TRP A 34 -12.51 11.09 0.11
CA TRP A 34 -12.00 11.18 -1.27
C TRP A 34 -10.85 10.19 -1.48
N PHE A 35 -9.99 9.99 -0.49
CA PHE A 35 -8.86 9.07 -0.53
C PHE A 35 -8.85 8.15 0.69
N GLY A 36 -8.07 7.07 0.59
CA GLY A 36 -7.92 6.09 1.65
C GLY A 36 -7.08 6.61 2.80
N TYR A 37 -7.34 6.08 4.00
CA TYR A 37 -6.52 6.29 5.18
C TYR A 37 -6.08 4.94 5.73
N SER A 38 -4.87 4.87 6.30
CA SER A 38 -4.37 3.64 6.90
C SER A 38 -5.16 3.28 8.15
N LEU A 39 -5.49 2.00 8.31
CA LEU A 39 -6.10 1.44 9.52
C LEU A 39 -5.06 0.89 10.50
N GLY A 40 -3.76 1.10 10.24
CA GLY A 40 -2.64 0.70 11.11
C GLY A 40 -2.02 -0.66 10.80
N GLU A 41 -2.73 -1.52 10.07
CA GLU A 41 -2.22 -2.84 9.64
C GLU A 41 -1.25 -2.76 8.44
N TRP A 42 -1.19 -1.61 7.78
CA TRP A 42 -0.30 -1.35 6.65
C TRP A 42 0.85 -0.43 7.10
N GLY A 43 2.04 -1.01 7.26
CA GLY A 43 3.26 -0.30 7.67
C GLY A 43 4.14 0.16 6.50
N ASP A 44 5.20 0.89 6.83
CA ASP A 44 6.11 1.51 5.85
C ASP A 44 6.79 0.51 4.91
N ASP A 45 7.11 -0.69 5.41
CA ASP A 45 7.70 -1.79 4.60
C ASP A 45 6.78 -2.18 3.42
N PHE A 46 5.46 -2.15 3.63
CA PHE A 46 4.50 -2.46 2.57
C PHE A 46 4.31 -1.28 1.61
N ASP A 47 4.49 -0.05 2.07
CA ASP A 47 4.56 1.12 1.19
C ASP A 47 5.78 1.06 0.26
N GLU A 48 6.94 0.69 0.80
CA GLU A 48 8.14 0.46 -0.01
C GLU A 48 7.90 -0.68 -1.02
N ALA A 49 7.35 -1.82 -0.56
CA ALA A 49 7.05 -2.96 -1.43
C ALA A 49 6.10 -2.58 -2.57
N ALA A 50 5.04 -1.83 -2.27
CA ALA A 50 4.06 -1.37 -3.26
C ALA A 50 4.70 -0.44 -4.28
N LYS A 51 5.54 0.49 -3.84
CA LYS A 51 6.28 1.38 -4.74
C LYS A 51 7.24 0.60 -5.64
N MET A 52 8.03 -0.32 -5.08
CA MET A 52 8.92 -1.17 -5.89
C MET A 52 8.13 -2.00 -6.90
N ALA A 53 6.94 -2.47 -6.55
CA ALA A 53 6.07 -3.18 -7.48
C ALA A 53 5.59 -2.30 -8.64
N THR A 54 5.22 -1.04 -8.40
CA THR A 54 4.84 -0.10 -9.47
C THR A 54 6.03 0.27 -10.36
N ASP A 55 7.24 0.29 -9.78
CA ASP A 55 8.48 0.59 -10.49
C ASP A 55 9.06 -0.65 -11.22
N SER A 56 8.37 -1.80 -11.18
CA SER A 56 8.80 -3.11 -11.72
C SER A 56 10.00 -3.76 -11.02
N ASP A 57 10.39 -3.26 -9.86
CA ASP A 57 11.51 -3.73 -9.02
C ASP A 57 11.09 -4.78 -7.97
N TYR A 58 9.91 -5.40 -8.11
CA TYR A 58 9.35 -6.34 -7.13
C TYR A 58 10.24 -7.56 -6.84
N TRP A 59 11.11 -7.96 -7.79
CA TRP A 59 12.07 -9.06 -7.58
C TRP A 59 13.10 -8.74 -6.50
N ALA A 60 13.62 -7.51 -6.47
CA ALA A 60 14.61 -7.09 -5.48
C ALA A 60 14.01 -7.07 -4.06
N TYR A 61 12.74 -6.67 -3.93
CA TYR A 61 12.03 -6.78 -2.65
C TYR A 61 11.80 -8.26 -2.26
N GLY A 62 11.49 -9.11 -3.24
CA GLY A 62 11.36 -10.56 -3.05
C GLY A 62 12.62 -11.23 -2.50
N GLU A 63 13.81 -10.80 -2.92
CA GLU A 63 15.08 -11.28 -2.36
C GLU A 63 15.21 -10.96 -0.87
N ARG A 64 14.75 -9.78 -0.42
CA ARG A 64 14.72 -9.41 1.00
C ARG A 64 13.76 -10.30 1.79
N ILE A 65 12.55 -10.52 1.28
CA ILE A 65 11.57 -11.43 1.92
C ILE A 65 12.14 -12.85 2.01
N ALA A 66 12.87 -13.32 1.00
CA ALA A 66 13.45 -14.66 1.00
C ALA A 66 14.45 -14.88 2.14
N GLN A 67 15.16 -13.83 2.59
CA GLN A 67 16.05 -13.91 3.76
C GLN A 67 15.29 -14.15 5.07
N ARG A 68 14.00 -13.81 5.14
CA ARG A 68 13.14 -14.04 6.32
C ARG A 68 12.60 -15.47 6.43
N ARG A 69 12.95 -16.37 5.49
CA ARG A 69 12.51 -17.78 5.55
C ARG A 69 13.15 -18.49 6.75
N ARG A 70 12.31 -19.05 7.60
CA ARG A 70 12.72 -19.71 8.84
C ARG A 70 12.06 -21.07 8.98
N SER A 71 12.81 -22.02 9.52
CA SER A 71 12.34 -23.40 9.79
C SER A 71 11.91 -23.61 11.25
N ASP A 72 12.14 -22.62 12.12
CA ASP A 72 11.87 -22.69 13.56
C ASP A 72 10.57 -21.96 13.96
N VAL A 73 9.82 -21.42 13.00
CA VAL A 73 8.53 -20.76 13.20
C VAL A 73 7.42 -21.64 12.63
N ALA A 74 6.32 -21.79 13.36
CA ALA A 74 5.17 -22.56 12.89
C ALA A 74 4.47 -21.85 11.72
N MET A 75 3.82 -22.62 10.85
CA MET A 75 3.05 -22.05 9.75
C MET A 75 1.87 -21.21 10.29
N ASN A 76 1.60 -20.06 9.66
CA ASN A 76 0.56 -19.09 10.05
C ASN A 76 0.76 -18.44 11.43
N THR A 77 1.97 -18.44 11.99
CA THR A 77 2.31 -17.57 13.12
C THR A 77 2.13 -16.11 12.71
N GLU A 78 1.48 -15.32 13.57
CA GLU A 78 1.27 -13.90 13.36
C GLU A 78 2.61 -13.17 13.40
N VAL A 79 2.84 -12.24 12.46
CA VAL A 79 4.18 -11.66 12.21
C VAL A 79 4.69 -10.84 13.39
N ARG A 80 3.81 -10.16 14.14
CA ARG A 80 4.15 -9.37 15.34
C ARG A 80 4.62 -10.24 16.50
N ASP A 81 4.22 -11.51 16.52
CA ASP A 81 4.65 -12.48 17.52
C ASP A 81 6.00 -13.13 17.17
N VAL A 82 6.57 -12.85 15.98
CA VAL A 82 7.86 -13.40 15.54
C VAL A 82 9.02 -12.48 15.94
N ASP A 83 10.04 -13.06 16.58
CA ASP A 83 11.32 -12.38 16.85
C ASP A 83 12.08 -12.16 15.55
N GLU A 84 12.07 -10.92 15.03
CA GLU A 84 12.75 -10.55 13.79
C GLU A 84 14.28 -10.39 13.91
N THR A 85 14.86 -10.52 15.10
CA THR A 85 16.32 -10.39 15.30
C THR A 85 17.11 -11.67 15.00
N LYS A 86 16.40 -12.78 14.74
CA LYS A 86 16.96 -14.10 14.45
C LYS A 86 16.99 -14.46 12.98
#